data_AF-A0AAD7GS55-F1
#
_entry.id   AF-A0AAD7GS55-F1
#
_cell.length_a   1.000
_cell.length_b   1.000
_cell.length_c   1.000
_cell.angle_alpha   90.00
_cell.angle_beta   90.00
_cell.angle_gamma   90.00
#
_symmetry.space_group_name_H-M   'P 1'
#
loop_
_entity.id
_entity.type
_entity.pdbx_description
1 polymer ?
#
loop_
_entity_poly.entity_id
_entity_poly.type
_entity_poly.pdbx_seq_one_letter_code
_entity_poly.pdbx_strand_id
1 'polypeptide(L)'
;MILDAAIMLEIIIAFCAYFRAKLEADHLEAEVIISAAKFGLLSGNAPTSLDLDALKLHNLLEHDASISCNDFGIGDNLHLNETVFTTLASANPDVNCYNVTSAGQVQYSRWANSLAINPKVTNTRKEFIFSTIESALYLSVMGDPLPGVAPKKYIFFREERLPIPEGWSRSMTMITTETMSPIQDLVIQAANGA
;
A
#
# COMPACT_ATOMS: atom_id res chain seq x y z
N MET A 1 6.37 -0.11 23.55
CA MET A 1 7.36 -0.73 22.67
C MET A 1 6.66 -0.83 21.33
N ILE A 2 6.98 0.12 20.45
CA ILE A 2 6.31 0.38 19.17
C ILE A 2 6.94 -0.59 18.17
N LEU A 3 6.11 -1.37 17.48
CA LEU A 3 6.49 -2.27 16.39
C LEU A 3 5.98 -1.60 15.12
N ASP A 4 6.91 -1.11 14.29
CA ASP A 4 6.68 -0.38 13.03
C ASP A 4 6.67 -1.39 11.87
N ALA A 5 5.75 -1.23 10.93
CA ALA A 5 5.18 -2.36 10.21
C ALA A 5 4.68 -1.93 8.82
N ALA A 6 5.64 -1.71 7.91
CA ALA A 6 5.51 -1.17 6.58
C ALA A 6 5.56 -2.26 5.48
N ILE A 7 4.81 -2.26 4.38
CA ILE A 7 3.80 -1.31 3.86
C ILE A 7 2.73 -1.99 2.97
N MET A 8 2.75 -3.30 2.80
CA MET A 8 1.48 -4.05 2.66
C MET A 8 0.79 -4.26 4.01
N LEU A 9 1.63 -4.11 5.03
CA LEU A 9 1.32 -4.17 6.42
C LEU A 9 0.69 -2.86 6.91
N GLU A 10 0.97 -1.68 6.34
CA GLU A 10 0.31 -0.43 6.77
C GLU A 10 -1.12 -0.27 6.28
N ILE A 11 -1.48 -0.84 5.13
CA ILE A 11 -2.88 -0.89 4.73
C ILE A 11 -3.60 -1.90 5.62
N ILE A 12 -3.07 -3.11 5.79
CA ILE A 12 -3.71 -4.11 6.65
C ILE A 12 -3.62 -3.74 8.12
N ILE A 13 -2.67 -2.94 8.61
CA ILE A 13 -2.56 -2.48 10.01
C ILE A 13 -3.38 -1.23 10.26
N ALA A 14 -3.43 -0.28 9.33
CA ALA A 14 -4.49 0.73 9.38
C ALA A 14 -5.87 0.07 9.34
N PHE A 15 -6.02 -1.11 8.71
CA PHE A 15 -7.25 -1.90 8.72
C PHE A 15 -7.43 -2.86 9.90
N CYS A 16 -6.37 -3.38 10.52
CA CYS A 16 -6.44 -4.40 11.58
C CYS A 16 -6.27 -3.83 12.98
N ALA A 17 -5.54 -2.72 13.15
CA ALA A 17 -5.70 -1.87 14.35
C ALA A 17 -7.10 -1.20 14.38
N TYR A 18 -7.75 -1.09 13.22
CA TYR A 18 -9.12 -0.63 13.04
C TYR A 18 -10.19 -1.70 13.29
N PHE A 19 -9.84 -2.99 13.27
CA PHE A 19 -10.75 -4.08 13.67
C PHE A 19 -10.85 -4.23 15.19
N ARG A 20 -11.48 -3.25 15.82
CA ARG A 20 -12.37 -3.50 16.96
C ARG A 20 -13.75 -2.86 16.85
N ALA A 21 -14.00 -1.97 15.88
CA ALA A 21 -15.36 -1.60 15.47
C ALA A 21 -15.29 -0.68 14.23
N LYS A 22 -16.13 -0.97 13.24
CA LYS A 22 -16.65 -0.05 12.22
C LYS A 22 -16.01 -0.03 10.83
N LEU A 23 -16.07 -1.09 10.03
CA LEU A 23 -15.99 -0.96 8.56
C LEU A 23 -16.90 0.18 8.01
N GLU A 24 -18.07 0.38 8.64
CA GLU A 24 -19.01 1.47 8.34
C GLU A 24 -18.47 2.89 8.61
N ALA A 25 -17.46 3.05 9.49
CA ALA A 25 -16.96 4.38 9.87
C ALA A 25 -16.04 5.01 8.82
N ASP A 26 -15.44 4.24 7.91
CA ASP A 26 -14.52 4.76 6.88
C ASP A 26 -15.03 4.50 5.45
N HIS A 27 -16.27 4.03 5.33
CA HIS A 27 -16.89 3.68 4.06
C HIS A 27 -16.05 2.73 3.19
N LEU A 28 -15.26 1.84 3.78
CA LEU A 28 -14.60 0.74 3.06
C LEU A 28 -15.44 -0.52 3.16
N GLU A 29 -15.79 -1.10 2.01
CA GLU A 29 -16.47 -2.39 1.96
C GLU A 29 -15.53 -3.57 2.26
N ALA A 30 -16.07 -4.57 2.94
CA ALA A 30 -15.30 -5.73 3.39
C ALA A 30 -14.65 -6.50 2.23
N GLU A 31 -15.26 -6.48 1.04
CA GLU A 31 -14.75 -7.17 -0.15
C GLU A 31 -13.37 -6.68 -0.59
N VAL A 32 -13.02 -5.41 -0.33
CA VAL A 32 -11.72 -4.84 -0.72
C VAL A 32 -10.58 -5.49 0.05
N ILE A 33 -10.82 -5.86 1.32
CA ILE A 33 -9.80 -6.35 2.24
C ILE A 33 -9.92 -7.84 2.56
N ILE A 34 -11.02 -8.51 2.19
CA ILE A 34 -11.26 -9.91 2.61
C ILE A 34 -10.20 -10.87 2.09
N SER A 35 -9.69 -10.65 0.87
CA SER A 35 -8.61 -11.46 0.30
C SER A 35 -7.31 -11.23 1.06
N ALA A 36 -6.96 -9.97 1.34
CA ALA A 36 -5.81 -9.57 2.14
C ALA A 36 -5.87 -10.19 3.55
N ALA A 37 -7.02 -10.11 4.22
CA ALA A 37 -7.24 -10.70 5.55
C ALA A 37 -7.07 -12.23 5.55
N LYS A 38 -7.55 -12.92 4.51
CA LYS A 38 -7.38 -14.38 4.36
C LYS A 38 -5.92 -14.76 4.18
N PHE A 39 -5.19 -14.07 3.29
CA PHE A 39 -3.74 -14.28 3.16
C PHE A 39 -3.00 -13.93 4.45
N GLY A 40 -3.46 -12.91 5.17
CA GLY A 40 -2.88 -12.57 6.47
C GLY A 40 -3.02 -13.69 7.50
N LEU A 41 -4.18 -14.34 7.60
CA LEU A 41 -4.34 -15.50 8.48
C LEU A 41 -3.41 -16.66 8.11
N LEU A 42 -3.07 -16.83 6.83
CA LEU A 42 -2.13 -17.85 6.37
C LEU A 42 -0.66 -17.52 6.70
N SER A 43 -0.36 -16.27 7.08
CA SER A 43 1.01 -15.85 7.40
C SER A 43 1.47 -16.29 8.80
N GLY A 44 0.51 -16.52 9.71
CA GLY A 44 0.75 -16.95 11.08
C GLY A 44 0.17 -18.34 11.37
N ASN A 45 0.35 -18.80 12.62
CA ASN A 45 -0.14 -20.10 13.08
C ASN A 45 -1.45 -20.01 13.89
N ALA A 46 -1.93 -18.80 14.18
CA ALA A 46 -3.12 -18.61 14.98
C ALA A 46 -4.38 -18.82 14.12
N PRO A 47 -5.38 -19.59 14.58
CA PRO A 47 -6.49 -20.02 13.74
C PRO A 47 -7.50 -18.91 13.42
N THR A 48 -7.59 -17.88 14.26
CA THR A 48 -8.61 -16.83 14.17
C THR A 48 -8.10 -15.44 14.53
N SER A 49 -6.79 -15.28 14.74
CA SER A 49 -6.18 -13.98 15.03
C SER A 49 -5.04 -13.71 14.08
N LEU A 50 -4.93 -12.46 13.64
CA LEU A 50 -3.84 -12.00 12.81
C LEU A 50 -2.68 -11.56 13.70
N ASP A 51 -1.50 -12.11 13.46
CA ASP A 51 -0.24 -11.56 13.97
C ASP A 51 0.32 -10.64 12.89
N LEU A 52 0.52 -9.37 13.25
CA LEU A 52 0.96 -8.36 12.31
C LEU A 52 2.42 -8.56 11.91
N ASP A 53 3.26 -9.04 12.81
CA ASP A 53 4.66 -9.34 12.48
C ASP A 53 4.78 -10.53 11.52
N ALA A 54 3.79 -11.43 11.50
CA ALA A 54 3.77 -12.58 10.62
C ALA A 54 3.53 -12.20 9.15
N LEU A 55 2.93 -11.03 8.90
CA LEU A 55 2.61 -10.56 7.55
C LEU A 55 3.85 -10.25 6.70
N LYS A 56 5.03 -10.10 7.30
CA LYS A 56 6.32 -9.99 6.58
C LYS A 56 6.76 -11.29 5.91
N LEU A 57 5.97 -12.35 6.00
CA LEU A 57 6.23 -13.62 5.34
C LEU A 57 6.31 -13.41 3.83
N HIS A 58 7.54 -13.44 3.33
CA HIS A 58 7.86 -13.18 1.94
C HIS A 58 7.20 -14.17 0.98
N ASN A 59 6.76 -13.65 -0.18
CA ASN A 59 6.08 -14.38 -1.25
C ASN A 59 4.67 -14.91 -0.93
N LEU A 60 4.09 -14.55 0.21
CA LEU A 60 2.67 -14.75 0.47
C LEU A 60 1.88 -13.51 0.05
N LEU A 61 1.86 -12.53 0.96
CA LEU A 61 1.27 -11.22 0.76
C LEU A 61 2.41 -10.22 0.50
N GLU A 62 3.35 -10.08 1.45
CA GLU A 62 4.57 -9.30 1.29
C GLU A 62 5.34 -9.68 0.02
N HIS A 63 5.83 -8.66 -0.68
CA HIS A 63 6.51 -8.77 -1.95
C HIS A 63 7.61 -7.72 -2.14
N ASP A 64 8.56 -8.07 -3.02
CA ASP A 64 9.61 -7.17 -3.47
C ASP A 64 9.06 -5.94 -4.22
N ALA A 65 9.92 -4.95 -4.41
CA ALA A 65 9.60 -3.67 -5.06
C ALA A 65 8.52 -2.85 -4.32
N SER A 66 8.41 -3.06 -3.01
CA SER A 66 7.60 -2.23 -2.10
C SER A 66 7.94 -0.74 -2.23
N ILE A 67 6.96 0.14 -2.04
CA ILE A 67 7.10 1.60 -2.22
C ILE A 67 7.88 2.30 -1.11
N SER A 68 8.22 1.59 -0.03
CA SER A 68 8.82 2.14 1.18
C SER A 68 9.73 1.18 1.95
N CYS A 69 9.64 -0.14 1.73
CA CYS A 69 10.46 -1.14 2.41
C CYS A 69 11.49 -1.73 1.46
N ASN A 70 12.56 -2.30 2.03
CA ASN A 70 13.51 -3.03 1.20
C ASN A 70 12.90 -4.37 0.75
N ASP A 71 13.42 -4.89 -0.34
CA ASP A 71 13.16 -6.28 -0.73
C ASP A 71 13.71 -7.25 0.32
N PHE A 72 13.04 -8.39 0.50
CA PHE A 72 13.47 -9.43 1.45
C PHE A 72 14.90 -9.91 1.19
N GLY A 73 15.32 -9.94 -0.08
CA GLY A 73 16.64 -10.43 -0.48
C GLY A 73 17.81 -9.53 -0.09
N ILE A 74 17.56 -8.26 0.27
CA ILE A 74 18.62 -7.24 0.41
C ILE A 74 18.52 -6.40 1.69
N GLY A 75 17.48 -6.57 2.51
CA GLY A 75 17.35 -5.79 3.73
C GLY A 75 16.09 -6.07 4.52
N ASP A 76 15.72 -5.06 5.31
CA ASP A 76 14.52 -5.07 6.13
C ASP A 76 13.26 -4.86 5.26
N ASN A 77 12.46 -5.91 5.12
CA ASN A 77 11.19 -5.93 4.39
C ASN A 77 9.98 -5.57 5.24
N LEU A 78 10.20 -5.15 6.49
CA LEU A 78 9.16 -4.84 7.43
C LEU A 78 9.11 -3.35 7.77
N HIS A 79 10.23 -2.65 7.89
CA HIS A 79 10.21 -1.26 8.36
C HIS A 79 10.36 -0.26 7.23
N LEU A 80 9.73 0.93 7.38
CA LEU A 80 9.91 2.01 6.44
C LEU A 80 11.40 2.34 6.30
N ASN A 81 11.84 2.39 5.05
CA ASN A 81 13.15 2.81 4.64
C ASN A 81 13.04 4.14 3.88
N GLU A 82 13.55 5.23 4.47
CA GLU A 82 13.44 6.56 3.86
C GLU A 82 14.10 6.64 2.47
N THR A 83 15.17 5.87 2.21
CA THR A 83 15.79 5.82 0.88
C THR A 83 14.85 5.20 -0.15
N VAL A 84 14.18 4.10 0.19
CA VAL A 84 13.16 3.48 -0.66
C VAL A 84 11.99 4.43 -0.86
N PHE A 85 11.44 4.95 0.24
CA PHE A 85 10.26 5.83 0.27
C PHE A 85 10.47 7.14 -0.49
N THR A 86 11.72 7.62 -0.61
CA THR A 86 12.07 8.81 -1.39
C THR A 86 11.56 8.74 -2.83
N THR A 87 11.47 7.54 -3.42
CA THR A 87 10.89 7.34 -4.77
C THR A 87 9.45 7.86 -4.83
N LEU A 88 8.61 7.47 -3.86
CA LEU A 88 7.24 7.98 -3.77
C LEU A 88 7.22 9.44 -3.34
N ALA A 89 7.97 9.81 -2.29
CA ALA A 89 7.96 11.16 -1.74
C ALA A 89 8.33 12.25 -2.77
N SER A 90 9.18 11.92 -3.73
CA SER A 90 9.63 12.81 -4.80
C SER A 90 8.79 12.70 -6.08
N ALA A 91 7.84 11.76 -6.15
CA ALA A 91 7.01 11.54 -7.32
C ALA A 91 6.10 12.75 -7.60
N ASN A 92 5.72 12.97 -8.86
CA ASN A 92 4.87 14.09 -9.28
C ASN A 92 5.46 15.46 -8.87
N PRO A 93 6.65 15.83 -9.36
CA PRO A 93 7.30 17.08 -8.97
C PRO A 93 6.41 18.29 -9.27
N ASP A 94 6.56 19.35 -8.49
CA ASP A 94 5.81 20.62 -8.60
C ASP A 94 4.29 20.52 -8.32
N VAL A 95 3.80 19.32 -7.95
CA VAL A 95 2.40 19.07 -7.59
C VAL A 95 2.30 18.56 -6.16
N ASN A 96 1.30 19.06 -5.41
CA ASN A 96 1.09 18.73 -3.99
C ASN A 96 0.26 17.46 -3.74
N CYS A 97 0.11 16.60 -4.75
CA CYS A 97 -0.61 15.33 -4.64
C CYS A 97 0.12 14.21 -5.40
N TYR A 98 -0.16 12.98 -4.99
CA TYR A 98 0.02 11.79 -5.80
C TYR A 98 -1.24 11.55 -6.63
N ASN A 99 -1.07 11.03 -7.84
CA ASN A 99 -2.14 10.59 -8.73
C ASN A 99 -1.77 9.24 -9.36
N VAL A 100 -2.72 8.63 -10.08
CA VAL A 100 -2.54 7.34 -10.77
C VAL A 100 -1.29 7.29 -11.67
N THR A 101 -0.96 8.38 -12.37
CA THR A 101 0.24 8.44 -13.22
C THR A 101 1.51 8.35 -12.40
N SER A 102 1.64 9.18 -11.37
CA SER A 102 2.81 9.18 -10.48
C SER A 102 2.95 7.86 -9.72
N ALA A 103 1.84 7.23 -9.33
CA ALA A 103 1.84 5.94 -8.65
C ALA A 103 2.38 4.83 -9.57
N GLY A 104 1.92 4.78 -10.83
CA GLY A 104 2.44 3.81 -11.81
C GLY A 104 3.92 4.02 -12.12
N GLN A 105 4.38 5.27 -12.24
CA GLN A 105 5.80 5.60 -12.43
C GLN A 105 6.67 5.20 -11.24
N VAL A 106 6.16 5.36 -10.01
CA VAL A 106 6.82 4.90 -8.78
C VAL A 106 6.97 3.39 -8.82
N GLN A 107 5.90 2.63 -9.12
CA GLN A 107 5.98 1.17 -9.22
C GLN A 107 7.02 0.71 -10.24
N TYR A 108 7.00 1.30 -11.44
CA TYR A 108 8.01 1.01 -12.45
C TYR A 108 9.43 1.27 -11.94
N SER A 109 9.65 2.41 -11.30
CA SER A 109 10.96 2.80 -10.76
C SER A 109 11.42 1.88 -9.63
N ARG A 110 10.51 1.50 -8.73
CA ARG A 110 10.76 0.55 -7.65
C ARG A 110 11.12 -0.83 -8.19
N TRP A 111 10.38 -1.30 -9.18
CA TRP A 111 10.65 -2.54 -9.88
C TRP A 111 12.02 -2.54 -10.56
N ALA A 112 12.32 -1.51 -11.37
CA ALA A 112 13.60 -1.40 -12.06
C ALA A 112 14.78 -1.35 -11.07
N ASN A 113 14.58 -0.71 -9.92
CA ASN A 113 15.57 -0.70 -8.85
C ASN A 113 15.76 -2.09 -8.22
N SER A 114 14.69 -2.78 -7.85
CA SER A 114 14.74 -4.15 -7.32
C SER A 114 15.45 -5.12 -8.28
N LEU A 115 15.13 -5.06 -9.58
CA LEU A 115 15.86 -5.82 -10.62
C LEU A 115 17.37 -5.55 -10.63
N ALA A 116 17.77 -4.29 -10.41
CA ALA A 116 19.17 -3.89 -10.48
C ALA A 116 19.97 -4.32 -9.25
N ILE A 117 19.35 -4.39 -8.07
CA ILE A 117 20.07 -4.55 -6.79
C ILE A 117 19.77 -5.86 -6.06
N ASN A 118 18.64 -6.52 -6.34
CA ASN A 118 18.22 -7.76 -5.69
C ASN A 118 18.35 -8.96 -6.65
N PRO A 119 19.39 -9.80 -6.50
CA PRO A 119 19.58 -10.98 -7.37
C PRO A 119 18.54 -12.10 -7.15
N LYS A 120 17.68 -11.98 -6.13
CA LYS A 120 16.62 -12.95 -5.79
C LYS A 120 15.22 -12.36 -5.98
N VAL A 121 15.12 -11.24 -6.70
CA VAL A 121 13.86 -10.52 -6.86
C VAL A 121 12.75 -11.41 -7.41
N THR A 122 11.58 -11.33 -6.79
CA THR A 122 10.35 -11.97 -7.25
C THR A 122 9.40 -10.92 -7.80
N ASN A 123 8.98 -11.07 -9.06
CA ASN A 123 7.98 -10.23 -9.68
C ASN A 123 7.18 -11.01 -10.72
N THR A 124 6.21 -11.75 -10.22
CA THR A 124 5.23 -12.40 -11.06
C THR A 124 4.03 -11.48 -11.26
N ARG A 125 3.06 -11.94 -12.03
CA ARG A 125 1.76 -11.25 -12.16
C ARG A 125 1.10 -10.98 -10.81
N LYS A 126 1.31 -11.84 -9.80
CA LYS A 126 0.72 -11.68 -8.46
C LYS A 126 1.28 -10.43 -7.77
N GLU A 127 2.61 -10.29 -7.69
CA GLU A 127 3.28 -9.13 -7.07
C GLU A 127 2.90 -7.83 -7.78
N PHE A 128 2.86 -7.83 -9.11
CA PHE A 128 2.41 -6.67 -9.89
C PHE A 128 0.95 -6.27 -9.58
N ILE A 129 0.03 -7.24 -9.54
CA ILE A 129 -1.38 -6.97 -9.19
C ILE A 129 -1.48 -6.42 -7.76
N PHE A 130 -0.74 -7.00 -6.81
CA PHE A 130 -0.75 -6.57 -5.42
C PHE A 130 -0.24 -5.13 -5.27
N SER A 131 0.90 -4.80 -5.87
CA SER A 131 1.43 -3.42 -5.85
C SER A 131 0.46 -2.39 -6.43
N THR A 132 -0.26 -2.73 -7.51
CA THR A 132 -1.28 -1.86 -8.11
C THR A 132 -2.53 -1.70 -7.26
N ILE A 133 -2.96 -2.74 -6.54
CA ILE A 133 -4.05 -2.65 -5.55
C ILE A 133 -3.65 -1.73 -4.40
N GLU A 134 -2.45 -1.90 -3.83
CA GLU A 134 -1.94 -1.03 -2.76
C GLU A 134 -1.93 0.44 -3.17
N SER A 135 -1.53 0.70 -4.42
CA SER A 135 -1.50 2.05 -4.96
C SER A 135 -2.88 2.65 -5.14
N ALA A 136 -3.82 1.89 -5.70
CA ALA A 136 -5.22 2.31 -5.77
C ALA A 136 -5.81 2.57 -4.39
N LEU A 137 -5.42 1.78 -3.39
CA LEU A 137 -5.94 1.85 -2.04
C LEU A 137 -5.43 3.07 -1.28
N TYR A 138 -4.12 3.37 -1.28
CA TYR A 138 -3.65 4.60 -0.63
C TYR A 138 -4.19 5.85 -1.33
N LEU A 139 -4.34 5.84 -2.66
CA LEU A 139 -4.95 6.95 -3.41
C LEU A 139 -6.43 7.16 -3.04
N SER A 140 -7.15 6.08 -2.75
CA SER A 140 -8.56 6.11 -2.35
C SER A 140 -8.74 6.54 -0.90
N VAL A 141 -7.96 5.95 0.02
CA VAL A 141 -8.12 6.18 1.47
C VAL A 141 -7.53 7.52 1.88
N MET A 142 -6.36 7.89 1.36
CA MET A 142 -5.71 9.18 1.65
C MET A 142 -6.19 10.29 0.70
N GLY A 143 -7.27 10.05 -0.03
CA GLY A 143 -7.84 11.00 -0.97
C GLY A 143 -9.34 10.78 -1.05
N ASP A 144 -9.83 10.69 -2.29
CA ASP A 144 -11.15 10.16 -2.61
C ASP A 144 -10.99 9.13 -3.74
N PRO A 145 -11.77 8.02 -3.74
CA PRO A 145 -11.64 6.97 -4.74
C PRO A 145 -11.91 7.46 -6.18
N LEU A 146 -12.65 8.56 -6.34
CA LEU A 146 -12.85 9.24 -7.62
C LEU A 146 -12.51 10.70 -7.38
N PRO A 147 -11.23 11.11 -7.54
CA PRO A 147 -10.48 10.97 -8.80
C PRO A 147 -9.18 10.12 -8.75
N GLY A 148 -8.90 9.38 -7.68
CA GLY A 148 -7.63 8.62 -7.56
C GLY A 148 -6.43 9.53 -7.33
N VAL A 149 -6.59 10.52 -6.44
CA VAL A 149 -5.61 11.54 -6.10
C VAL A 149 -5.52 11.67 -4.58
N ALA A 150 -4.31 11.63 -4.03
CA ALA A 150 -4.06 11.81 -2.59
C ALA A 150 -3.09 12.97 -2.33
N PRO A 151 -3.43 13.95 -1.46
CA PRO A 151 -2.51 15.01 -1.04
C PRO A 151 -1.22 14.48 -0.41
N LYS A 152 -0.06 15.01 -0.83
CA LYS A 152 1.25 14.61 -0.28
C LYS A 152 1.49 15.02 1.17
N LYS A 153 0.74 16.02 1.65
CA LYS A 153 0.80 16.48 3.05
C LYS A 153 0.36 15.41 4.05
N TYR A 154 -0.28 14.33 3.58
CA TYR A 154 -0.67 13.21 4.41
C TYR A 154 0.55 12.32 4.68
N ILE A 155 1.09 12.52 5.86
CA ILE A 155 2.25 11.86 6.47
C ILE A 155 2.01 10.39 6.85
N PHE A 156 0.95 9.76 6.31
CA PHE A 156 0.49 8.43 6.71
C PHE A 156 1.61 7.39 6.72
N PHE A 157 2.39 7.29 5.63
CA PHE A 157 3.48 6.32 5.54
C PHE A 157 4.59 6.52 6.57
N ARG A 158 4.81 7.75 7.06
CA ARG A 158 5.88 8.03 8.03
C ARG A 158 5.45 7.91 9.48
N GLU A 159 4.17 8.12 9.75
CA GLU A 159 3.63 8.13 11.12
C GLU A 159 2.66 7.00 11.42
N GLU A 160 2.32 6.18 10.41
CA GLU A 160 1.31 5.12 10.47
C GLU A 160 -0.01 5.59 11.12
N ARG A 161 -0.37 6.85 10.86
CA ARG A 161 -1.47 7.56 11.52
C ARG A 161 -2.38 8.26 10.52
N LEU A 162 -3.69 8.20 10.78
CA LEU A 162 -4.67 9.01 10.04
C LEU A 162 -4.36 10.51 10.19
N PRO A 163 -4.16 11.26 9.09
CA PRO A 163 -3.70 12.64 9.13
C PRO A 163 -4.84 13.66 9.40
N ILE A 164 -5.64 13.42 10.44
CA ILE A 164 -6.81 14.25 10.81
C ILE A 164 -6.40 15.71 11.09
N PRO A 165 -5.36 16.00 11.89
CA PRO A 165 -4.85 17.37 12.08
C PRO A 165 -4.40 18.05 10.78
N GLU A 166 -3.91 17.28 9.81
CA GLU A 166 -3.47 17.75 8.51
C GLU A 166 -4.64 17.94 7.52
N GLY A 167 -5.87 17.71 7.99
CA GLY A 167 -7.12 17.93 7.27
C GLY A 167 -7.65 16.72 6.52
N TRP A 168 -7.13 15.51 6.80
CA TRP A 168 -7.74 14.29 6.30
C TRP A 168 -9.11 14.07 6.97
N SER A 169 -10.06 13.66 6.15
CA SER A 169 -11.32 13.10 6.59
C SER A 169 -11.58 11.84 5.78
N ARG A 170 -12.34 10.90 6.35
CA ARG A 170 -12.82 9.74 5.61
C ARG A 170 -13.47 10.14 4.29
N SER A 171 -13.35 9.28 3.28
CA SER A 171 -14.04 9.43 2.00
C SER A 171 -15.56 9.48 2.23
N MET A 172 -16.26 10.36 1.53
CA MET A 172 -17.72 10.37 1.50
C MET A 172 -18.29 9.34 0.51
N THR A 173 -17.46 8.90 -0.43
CA THR A 173 -17.77 7.82 -1.37
C THR A 173 -17.34 6.49 -0.77
N MET A 174 -18.20 5.48 -0.90
CA MET A 174 -17.86 4.14 -0.47
C MET A 174 -16.74 3.56 -1.34
N ILE A 175 -15.65 3.14 -0.70
CA ILE A 175 -14.52 2.47 -1.32
C ILE A 175 -14.91 0.99 -1.45
N THR A 176 -15.17 0.59 -2.68
CA THR A 176 -15.50 -0.78 -3.10
C THR A 176 -14.55 -1.23 -4.20
N THR A 177 -14.62 -2.51 -4.58
CA THR A 177 -13.90 -3.02 -5.75
C THR A 177 -14.27 -2.24 -7.01
N GLU A 178 -15.55 -1.88 -7.17
CA GLU A 178 -16.04 -1.10 -8.31
C GLU A 178 -15.43 0.30 -8.37
N THR A 179 -15.29 0.98 -7.24
CA THR A 179 -14.67 2.32 -7.21
C THR A 179 -13.15 2.29 -7.33
N MET A 180 -12.51 1.20 -6.90
CA MET A 180 -11.05 1.07 -6.94
C MET A 180 -10.51 0.51 -8.25
N SER A 181 -11.23 -0.39 -8.91
CA SER A 181 -10.77 -1.04 -10.15
C SER A 181 -10.37 -0.03 -11.23
N PRO A 182 -11.10 1.08 -11.48
CA PRO A 182 -10.68 2.08 -12.46
C PRO A 182 -9.35 2.77 -12.09
N ILE A 183 -9.12 3.02 -10.80
CA ILE A 183 -7.85 3.59 -10.31
C ILE A 183 -6.72 2.60 -10.56
N GLN A 184 -6.93 1.33 -10.19
CA GLN A 184 -5.97 0.26 -10.40
C GLN A 184 -5.61 0.12 -11.88
N ASP A 185 -6.59 0.13 -12.78
CA ASP A 185 -6.38 0.03 -14.22
C ASP A 185 -5.55 1.19 -14.77
N LEU A 186 -5.77 2.41 -14.26
CA LEU A 186 -4.98 3.59 -14.64
C LEU A 186 -3.55 3.51 -14.09
N VAL A 187 -3.35 2.99 -12.88
CA VAL A 187 -2.01 2.74 -12.33
C VAL A 187 -1.27 1.69 -13.17
N ILE A 188 -1.96 0.60 -13.54
CA ILE A 188 -1.41 -0.45 -14.43
C ILE A 188 -1.00 0.13 -15.77
N GLN A 189 -1.86 0.96 -16.39
CA GLN A 189 -1.55 1.62 -17.66
C GLN A 189 -0.32 2.53 -17.54
N ALA A 190 -0.26 3.34 -16.48
CA ALA A 190 0.88 4.23 -16.23
C ALA A 190 2.18 3.47 -15.97
N ALA A 191 2.14 2.38 -15.20
CA ALA A 191 3.31 1.54 -14.92
C ALA A 191 3.86 0.84 -16.18
N ASN A 192 2.98 0.39 -17.08
CA ASN A 192 3.37 -0.25 -18.33
C ASN A 192 3.81 0.73 -19.43
N GLY A 193 3.44 2.01 -19.30
CA GLY A 193 3.80 3.08 -20.25
C GLY A 193 5.01 3.91 -19.84
N ALA A 194 5.62 3.62 -18.69
CA ALA A 194 6.76 4.33 -18.11
C ALA A 194 8.11 3.89 -18.69
#